data_AF-A0A811NY18-F1
#
_entry.id   AF-A0A811NY18-F1
#
_cell.length_a   1.000
_cell.length_b   1.000
_cell.length_c   1.000
_cell.angle_alpha   90.00
_cell.angle_beta   90.00
_cell.angle_gamma   90.00
#
_symmetry.space_group_name_H-M   'P 1'
#
loop_
_entity.id
_entity.type
_entity.pdbx_description
1 polymer ?
#
loop_
_entity_poly.entity_id
_entity_poly.type
_entity_poly.pdbx_seq_one_letter_code
_entity_poly.pdbx_strand_id
1 'polypeptide(L)'
;MEETLQALNDLISQFLSLDRSLWSSSDDADAFLEAVDELTSTIHGLENTSADHVLLESFDLLLERCSTRLKVEFQQLVGTSGFSDDHGDHNFKRSQNEDDNHTFVVQPVRNFDIIVDALPEGVVTEANRIARRMIAAGFGDTCAETYASARRNFIDESIARLGVNAHFEELCKSTSWEELETQIMRWIPAIRVVFHILIPSERHLCNCIFEEFTSYTNLAFAAACKPFLQLLSFAKVIAAAGHNPECLFRIVDMYDALTDILPVLDEAFDHEVAALRECLGLSIKGIFVALEKLIRCDPCESSPRDGGLHPITRVISAKVQQWVLEYRRATWGRAIAILETDRRSDSSLSIMLEKLNHFHNFVEAICQVQSRWVLVDKQQAVNLSIMVEELVIPVYRDTTEMLKATEAVGVSYVRPEDVKSRIQRLFKAMAKS
;
A
#
# COMPACT_ATOMS: atom_id res chain seq x y z
N MET A 1 32.50 3.18 44.76
CA MET A 1 32.65 3.23 43.29
C MET A 1 33.29 1.97 42.75
N GLU A 2 34.47 1.55 43.21
CA GLU A 2 35.03 0.25 42.81
C GLU A 2 34.21 -0.94 43.33
N GLU A 3 33.77 -0.92 44.59
CA GLU A 3 32.90 -1.98 45.15
C GLU A 3 31.54 -2.07 44.43
N THR A 4 30.98 -0.92 44.04
CA THR A 4 29.72 -0.84 43.30
C THR A 4 29.89 -1.36 41.86
N LEU A 5 31.01 -1.04 41.21
CA LEU A 5 31.36 -1.60 39.90
C LEU A 5 31.48 -3.12 39.95
N GLN A 6 32.19 -3.64 40.97
CA GLN A 6 32.37 -5.08 41.13
C GLN A 6 31.04 -5.80 41.37
N ALA A 7 30.19 -5.26 42.26
CA ALA A 7 28.88 -5.82 42.55
C ALA A 7 27.97 -5.86 41.31
N LEU A 8 27.90 -4.75 40.55
CA LEU A 8 27.13 -4.68 39.31
C LEU A 8 27.70 -5.63 38.24
N ASN A 9 29.02 -5.69 38.09
CA ASN A 9 29.66 -6.58 37.13
C ASN A 9 29.40 -8.06 37.46
N ASP A 10 29.44 -8.45 38.74
CA ASP A 10 29.16 -9.82 39.17
C ASP A 10 27.69 -10.21 38.93
N LEU A 11 26.76 -9.29 39.21
CA LEU A 11 25.34 -9.50 38.98
C LEU A 11 25.01 -9.56 37.48
N ILE A 12 25.46 -8.58 36.70
CA ILE A 12 25.23 -8.52 35.24
C ILE A 12 25.90 -9.71 34.55
N SER A 13 27.10 -10.10 34.95
CA SER A 13 27.80 -11.23 34.32
C SER A 13 27.05 -12.56 34.51
N GLN A 14 26.27 -12.72 35.57
CA GLN A 14 25.38 -13.89 35.73
C GLN A 14 24.34 -13.93 34.60
N PHE A 15 23.64 -12.83 34.36
CA PHE A 15 22.65 -12.73 33.29
C PHE A 15 23.26 -12.86 31.89
N LEU A 16 24.43 -12.24 31.66
CA LEU A 16 25.13 -12.34 30.37
C LEU A 16 25.61 -13.75 30.05
N SER A 17 25.85 -14.58 31.08
CA SER A 17 26.31 -15.96 30.91
C SER A 17 25.18 -16.97 30.61
N LEU A 18 23.91 -16.55 30.68
CA LEU A 18 22.78 -17.43 30.43
C LEU A 18 22.59 -17.68 28.92
N ASP A 19 22.64 -18.95 28.51
CA ASP A 19 22.40 -19.37 27.12
C ASP A 19 20.91 -19.39 26.72
N ARG A 20 20.00 -19.11 27.66
CA ARG A 20 18.53 -19.02 27.42
C ARG A 20 18.09 -17.56 27.30
N SER A 21 16.94 -17.30 26.66
CA SER A 21 16.31 -15.97 26.67
C SER A 21 15.92 -15.56 28.09
N LEU A 22 16.25 -14.32 28.47
CA LEU A 22 15.89 -13.74 29.77
C LEU A 22 14.38 -13.55 29.88
N TRP A 23 13.69 -13.27 28.76
CA TRP A 23 12.24 -13.09 28.69
C TRP A 23 11.44 -14.40 28.76
N SER A 24 12.11 -15.54 28.98
CA SER A 24 11.45 -16.80 29.36
C SER A 24 10.99 -16.83 30.82
N SER A 25 11.50 -15.93 31.67
CA SER A 25 11.13 -15.74 33.07
C SER A 25 10.93 -14.25 33.33
N SER A 26 9.73 -13.83 33.76
CA SER A 26 9.46 -12.42 34.10
C SER A 26 10.45 -11.91 35.14
N ASP A 27 10.77 -12.72 36.14
CA ASP A 27 11.66 -12.36 37.24
C ASP A 27 13.11 -12.10 36.75
N ASP A 28 13.60 -12.90 35.79
CA ASP A 28 14.96 -12.74 35.24
C ASP A 28 15.05 -11.48 34.36
N ALA A 29 14.01 -11.22 33.56
CA ALA A 29 13.92 -10.01 32.75
C ALA A 29 13.86 -8.76 33.62
N ASP A 30 12.98 -8.74 34.64
CA ASP A 30 12.81 -7.62 35.55
C ASP A 30 14.11 -7.31 36.31
N ALA A 31 14.75 -8.33 36.89
CA ALA A 31 16.00 -8.17 37.63
C ALA A 31 17.16 -7.68 36.75
N PHE A 32 17.25 -8.16 35.50
CA PHE A 32 18.28 -7.69 34.57
C PHE A 32 18.04 -6.24 34.15
N LEU A 33 16.79 -5.86 33.88
CA LEU A 33 16.44 -4.50 33.52
C LEU A 33 16.70 -3.50 34.67
N GLU A 34 16.41 -3.89 35.92
CA GLU A 34 16.75 -3.09 37.10
C GLU A 34 18.27 -2.89 37.26
N ALA A 35 19.06 -3.94 37.00
CA ALA A 35 20.52 -3.85 37.03
C ALA A 35 21.07 -2.87 35.97
N VAL A 36 20.46 -2.85 34.79
CA VAL A 36 20.81 -1.88 33.72
C VAL A 36 20.42 -0.46 34.12
N ASP A 37 19.27 -0.28 34.77
CA ASP A 37 18.84 1.03 35.27
C ASP A 37 19.81 1.56 36.34
N GLU A 38 20.23 0.70 37.28
CA GLU A 38 21.23 1.04 38.29
C GLU A 38 22.57 1.39 37.65
N LEU A 39 23.07 0.57 36.72
CA LEU A 39 24.30 0.83 35.98
C LEU A 39 24.25 2.18 35.25
N THR A 40 23.18 2.42 34.49
CA THR A 40 23.00 3.67 33.74
C THR A 40 22.94 4.87 34.68
N SER A 41 22.23 4.77 35.81
CA SER A 41 22.18 5.84 36.81
C SER A 41 23.55 6.10 37.45
N THR A 42 24.36 5.06 37.70
CA THR A 42 25.70 5.24 38.27
C THR A 42 26.66 5.94 37.31
N ILE A 43 26.59 5.63 36.01
CA ILE A 43 27.39 6.28 34.96
C ILE A 43 27.06 7.79 34.89
N HIS A 44 25.77 8.12 34.76
CA HIS A 44 25.34 9.53 34.74
C HIS A 44 25.73 10.29 36.02
N GLY A 45 25.66 9.64 37.18
CA GLY A 45 26.12 10.23 38.43
C GLY A 45 27.62 10.55 38.42
N LEU A 46 28.41 9.65 37.81
CA LEU A 46 29.87 9.73 37.77
C LEU A 46 30.37 10.80 36.77
N GLU A 47 29.73 10.92 35.61
CA GLU A 47 30.01 11.96 34.62
C GLU A 47 29.87 13.38 35.19
N ASN A 48 28.93 13.56 36.11
CA ASN A 48 28.69 14.84 36.79
C ASN A 48 29.74 15.17 37.87
N THR A 49 30.54 14.19 38.31
CA THR A 49 31.47 14.33 39.44
C THR A 49 32.92 14.10 39.04
N SER A 50 33.50 14.90 38.12
CA SER A 50 34.94 14.95 37.76
C SER A 50 35.72 13.63 37.97
N ALA A 51 35.20 12.53 37.44
CA ALA A 51 35.56 11.20 37.90
C ALA A 51 36.82 10.64 37.26
N ASP A 52 37.33 9.55 37.84
CA ASP A 52 38.44 8.79 37.29
C ASP A 52 38.06 8.19 35.93
N HIS A 53 38.74 8.63 34.87
CA HIS A 53 38.46 8.25 33.48
C HIS A 53 38.53 6.73 33.27
N VAL A 54 39.34 6.02 34.07
CA VAL A 54 39.49 4.56 33.99
C VAL A 54 38.26 3.83 34.54
N LEU A 55 37.64 4.36 35.60
CA LEU A 55 36.43 3.78 36.18
C LEU A 55 35.23 4.00 35.25
N LEU A 56 35.12 5.18 34.65
CA LEU A 56 34.07 5.49 33.67
C LEU A 56 34.14 4.51 32.47
N GLU A 57 35.33 4.33 31.90
CA GLU A 57 35.55 3.39 30.79
C GLU A 57 35.15 1.94 31.13
N SER A 58 35.37 1.52 32.39
CA SER A 58 34.98 0.20 32.87
C SER A 58 33.46 0.03 32.98
N PHE A 59 32.75 1.06 33.44
CA PHE A 59 31.29 1.06 33.47
C PHE A 59 30.69 1.12 32.05
N ASP A 60 31.26 1.91 31.15
CA ASP A 60 30.83 2.01 29.75
C ASP A 60 30.96 0.66 29.04
N LEU A 61 32.07 -0.06 29.24
CA LEU A 61 32.26 -1.41 28.70
C LEU A 61 31.22 -2.40 29.23
N LEU A 62 30.86 -2.30 30.51
CA LEU A 62 29.82 -3.13 31.10
C LEU A 62 28.44 -2.80 30.52
N LEU A 63 28.17 -1.51 30.28
CA LEU A 63 26.93 -1.05 29.65
C LEU A 63 26.84 -1.49 28.19
N GLU A 64 27.94 -1.47 27.44
CA GLU A 64 28.03 -2.01 26.09
C GLU A 64 27.69 -3.51 26.07
N ARG A 65 28.23 -4.28 27.02
CA ARG A 65 27.87 -5.71 27.17
C ARG A 65 26.37 -5.89 27.46
N CYS A 66 25.78 -5.07 28.33
CA CYS A 66 24.34 -5.09 28.58
C CYS A 66 23.54 -4.77 27.32
N SER A 67 23.94 -3.75 26.56
CA SER A 67 23.31 -3.32 25.32
C SER A 67 23.34 -4.42 24.26
N THR A 68 24.46 -5.14 24.12
CA THR A 68 24.53 -6.29 23.20
C THR A 68 23.58 -7.41 23.60
N ARG A 69 23.37 -7.65 24.90
CA ARG A 69 22.39 -8.64 25.36
C ARG A 69 20.95 -8.17 25.12
N LEU A 70 20.62 -6.93 25.49
CA LEU A 70 19.31 -6.32 25.25
C LEU A 70 18.96 -6.34 23.76
N LYS A 71 19.93 -6.07 22.88
CA LYS A 71 19.77 -6.16 21.42
C LYS A 71 19.30 -7.55 20.99
N VAL A 72 19.93 -8.62 21.49
CA VAL A 72 19.58 -10.00 21.13
C VAL A 72 18.16 -10.33 21.60
N GLU A 73 17.83 -10.01 22.84
CA GLU A 73 16.51 -10.27 23.42
C GLU A 73 15.42 -9.48 22.69
N PHE A 74 15.67 -8.19 22.43
CA PHE A 74 14.77 -7.33 21.66
C PHE A 74 14.53 -7.87 20.25
N GLN A 75 15.59 -8.32 19.57
CA GLN A 75 15.48 -8.92 18.24
C GLN A 75 14.65 -10.21 18.26
N GLN A 76 14.84 -11.08 19.25
CA GLN A 76 14.05 -12.31 19.40
C GLN A 76 12.58 -11.98 19.68
N LEU A 77 12.34 -11.07 20.60
CA LEU A 77 11.01 -10.68 21.05
C LEU A 77 10.18 -10.04 19.93
N VAL A 78 10.76 -9.10 19.19
CA VAL A 78 10.13 -8.44 18.03
C VAL A 78 10.09 -9.35 16.79
N GLY A 79 11.09 -10.22 16.64
CA GLY A 79 11.26 -11.12 15.50
C GLY A 79 10.46 -12.42 15.58
N THR A 80 9.81 -12.72 16.71
CA THR A 80 8.89 -13.86 16.85
C THR A 80 7.63 -13.58 16.03
N SER A 81 7.70 -13.83 14.73
CA SER A 81 6.63 -13.55 13.77
C SER A 81 5.40 -14.43 14.04
N GLY A 82 4.24 -13.78 14.19
CA GLY A 82 2.91 -14.35 14.40
C GLY A 82 2.33 -15.21 13.27
N PHE A 83 3.06 -16.23 12.85
CA PHE A 83 2.52 -17.40 12.12
C PHE A 83 3.14 -18.68 12.69
N SER A 84 2.95 -18.91 13.99
CA SER A 84 2.93 -20.29 14.46
C SER A 84 1.61 -20.89 13.98
N ASP A 85 1.70 -21.95 13.17
CA ASP A 85 0.62 -22.86 12.81
C ASP A 85 0.01 -23.48 14.07
N ASP A 86 -0.77 -22.70 14.83
CA ASP A 86 -1.67 -23.24 15.83
C ASP A 86 -3.10 -22.93 15.37
N HIS A 87 -3.78 -24.01 15.00
CA HIS A 87 -5.19 -24.00 14.65
C HIS A 87 -6.02 -23.55 15.87
N GLY A 88 -6.33 -22.27 15.98
CA GLY A 88 -7.22 -21.81 17.05
C GLY A 88 -7.40 -20.31 17.17
N ASP A 89 -8.53 -19.84 16.64
CA ASP A 89 -9.26 -18.64 17.07
C ASP A 89 -8.66 -17.26 16.75
N HIS A 90 -9.02 -16.74 15.57
CA HIS A 90 -8.81 -15.35 15.21
C HIS A 90 -9.72 -14.43 16.03
N ASN A 91 -9.15 -13.79 17.05
CA ASN A 91 -9.78 -12.67 17.74
C ASN A 91 -9.53 -11.37 16.96
N PHE A 92 -10.21 -11.21 15.82
CA PHE A 92 -10.44 -9.86 15.26
C PHE A 92 -11.35 -9.13 16.25
N LYS A 93 -10.83 -8.12 16.97
CA LYS A 93 -11.64 -7.20 17.78
C LYS A 93 -12.56 -6.39 16.86
N ARG A 94 -13.66 -7.00 16.44
CA ARG A 94 -14.82 -6.32 15.86
C ARG A 94 -15.56 -5.70 17.04
N SER A 95 -15.63 -4.36 17.08
CA SER A 95 -16.53 -3.64 17.98
C SER A 95 -17.95 -4.19 17.78
N GLN A 96 -18.40 -5.07 18.66
CA GLN A 96 -19.72 -5.67 18.64
C GLN A 96 -20.76 -4.63 19.11
N ASN A 97 -21.76 -4.40 18.27
CA ASN A 97 -23.15 -4.34 18.70
C ASN A 97 -23.90 -5.41 17.89
N GLU A 98 -24.89 -6.01 18.55
CA GLU A 98 -25.33 -7.41 18.44
C GLU A 98 -26.06 -7.83 17.14
N ASP A 99 -26.07 -9.15 16.99
CA ASP A 99 -27.04 -10.05 16.34
C ASP A 99 -26.95 -10.44 14.85
N ASP A 100 -27.12 -11.76 14.71
CA ASP A 100 -27.47 -12.62 13.59
C ASP A 100 -26.41 -13.21 12.64
N ASN A 101 -26.33 -14.54 12.78
CA ASN A 101 -25.82 -15.61 11.93
C ASN A 101 -25.69 -15.23 10.43
N HIS A 102 -24.46 -14.98 9.96
CA HIS A 102 -24.17 -14.80 8.53
C HIS A 102 -22.93 -15.57 8.10
N THR A 103 -23.12 -16.43 7.09
CA THR A 103 -22.05 -17.08 6.34
C THR A 103 -21.14 -16.00 5.75
N PHE A 104 -19.84 -16.04 6.07
CA PHE A 104 -18.86 -15.06 5.62
C PHE A 104 -18.71 -15.10 4.09
N VAL A 105 -19.34 -14.15 3.40
CA VAL A 105 -19.03 -13.81 2.02
C VAL A 105 -17.95 -12.73 2.07
N VAL A 106 -16.73 -13.07 1.66
CA VAL A 106 -15.61 -12.13 1.56
C VAL A 106 -15.94 -11.08 0.48
N GLN A 107 -16.29 -9.87 0.91
CA GLN A 107 -16.39 -8.72 0.00
C GLN A 107 -14.98 -8.21 -0.35
N PRO A 108 -14.77 -7.62 -1.55
CA PRO A 108 -13.51 -6.95 -1.87
C PRO A 108 -13.26 -5.83 -0.84
N VAL A 109 -12.12 -5.89 -0.15
CA VAL A 109 -11.74 -4.91 0.87
C VAL A 109 -11.64 -3.53 0.22
N ARG A 110 -12.60 -2.66 0.50
CA ARG A 110 -12.59 -1.24 0.08
C ARG A 110 -12.28 -0.29 1.23
N ASN A 111 -12.45 -0.76 2.47
CA ASN A 111 -12.09 -0.02 3.68
C ASN A 111 -10.77 -0.57 4.18
N PHE A 112 -9.72 0.24 4.07
CA PHE A 112 -8.39 -0.10 4.56
C PHE A 112 -8.12 0.43 5.97
N ASP A 113 -9.15 0.67 6.79
CA ASP A 113 -9.00 1.00 8.23
C ASP A 113 -8.59 -0.24 9.06
N ILE A 114 -7.81 -1.14 8.48
CA ILE A 114 -7.34 -2.37 9.11
C ILE A 114 -5.89 -2.13 9.52
N ILE A 115 -5.67 -1.95 10.82
CA ILE A 115 -4.34 -2.06 11.41
C ILE A 115 -4.08 -3.53 11.67
N VAL A 116 -2.97 -4.04 11.17
CA VAL A 116 -2.51 -5.41 11.45
C VAL A 116 -1.75 -5.38 12.77
N ASP A 117 -2.35 -5.98 13.80
CA ASP A 117 -1.68 -6.24 15.08
C ASP A 117 -0.65 -7.37 14.88
N ALA A 118 0.51 -7.00 14.33
CA ALA A 118 1.56 -7.95 13.96
C ALA A 118 2.28 -8.56 15.17
N LEU A 119 2.13 -7.98 16.36
CA LEU A 119 2.69 -8.46 17.63
C LEU A 119 1.64 -8.37 18.75
N PRO A 120 1.58 -9.36 19.66
CA PRO A 120 0.71 -9.28 20.84
C PRO A 120 1.04 -8.08 21.74
N GLU A 121 0.04 -7.51 22.40
CA GLU A 121 0.19 -6.34 23.29
C GLU A 121 1.24 -6.54 24.39
N GLY A 122 1.34 -7.75 24.95
CA GLY A 122 2.38 -8.09 25.93
C GLY A 122 3.80 -8.00 25.35
N VAL A 123 3.99 -8.43 24.10
CA VAL A 123 5.27 -8.33 23.40
C VAL A 123 5.61 -6.87 23.13
N VAL A 124 4.64 -6.05 22.70
CA VAL A 124 4.84 -4.62 22.49
C VAL A 124 5.27 -3.91 23.78
N THR A 125 4.65 -4.26 24.90
CA THR A 125 4.99 -3.70 26.22
C THR A 125 6.42 -4.04 26.63
N GLU A 126 6.83 -5.30 26.48
CA GLU A 126 8.19 -5.73 26.80
C GLU A 126 9.24 -5.13 25.85
N ALA A 127 8.93 -5.03 24.56
CA ALA A 127 9.78 -4.34 23.59
C ALA A 127 9.98 -2.86 23.98
N ASN A 128 8.92 -2.18 24.40
CA ASN A 128 9.00 -0.79 24.86
C ASN A 128 9.90 -0.66 26.11
N ARG A 129 9.79 -1.57 27.07
CA ARG A 129 10.64 -1.61 28.28
C ARG A 129 12.12 -1.73 27.95
N ILE A 130 12.48 -2.55 26.95
CA ILE A 130 13.86 -2.68 26.46
C ILE A 130 14.29 -1.41 25.74
N ALA A 131 13.46 -0.90 24.82
CA ALA A 131 13.77 0.27 24.02
C ALA A 131 14.05 1.51 24.88
N ARG A 132 13.22 1.75 25.91
CA ARG A 132 13.42 2.83 26.90
C ARG A 132 14.82 2.80 27.51
N ARG A 133 15.28 1.60 27.90
CA ARG A 133 16.57 1.42 28.58
C ARG A 133 17.75 1.52 27.62
N MET A 134 17.63 0.95 26.42
CA MET A 134 18.65 1.13 25.39
C MET A 134 18.80 2.61 25.02
N ILE A 135 17.70 3.37 24.93
CA ILE A 135 17.73 4.80 24.64
C ILE A 135 18.35 5.59 25.80
N ALA A 136 17.93 5.32 27.04
CA ALA A 136 18.48 5.98 28.23
C ALA A 136 19.99 5.70 28.41
N ALA A 137 20.45 4.54 27.96
CA ALA A 137 21.86 4.15 27.95
C ALA A 137 22.65 4.70 26.76
N GLY A 138 22.05 5.51 25.87
CA GLY A 138 22.73 6.11 24.71
C GLY A 138 22.80 5.22 23.45
N PHE A 139 22.10 4.08 23.42
CA PHE A 139 22.08 3.11 22.31
C PHE A 139 20.80 3.19 21.45
N GLY A 140 20.18 4.37 21.35
CA GLY A 140 18.92 4.54 20.63
C GLY A 140 18.99 4.22 19.13
N ASP A 141 20.08 4.58 18.45
CA ASP A 141 20.28 4.27 17.03
C ASP A 141 20.38 2.75 16.80
N THR A 142 21.19 2.06 17.63
CA THR A 142 21.32 0.60 17.62
C THR A 142 19.98 -0.07 17.90
N CYS A 143 19.17 0.47 18.81
CA CYS A 143 17.83 -0.04 19.13
C CYS A 143 16.90 0.05 17.91
N ALA A 144 16.84 1.22 17.25
CA ALA A 144 16.04 1.45 16.05
C ALA A 144 16.46 0.55 14.87
N GLU A 145 17.77 0.38 14.65
CA GLU A 145 18.27 -0.54 13.62
C GLU A 145 17.95 -2.00 13.93
N THR A 146 18.03 -2.38 15.21
CA THR A 146 17.69 -3.74 15.65
C THR A 146 16.22 -4.02 15.45
N TYR A 147 15.34 -3.06 15.76
CA TYR A 147 13.91 -3.14 15.46
C TYR A 147 13.68 -3.42 13.97
N ALA A 148 14.24 -2.58 13.10
CA ALA A 148 14.09 -2.72 11.65
C ALA A 148 14.64 -4.06 11.13
N SER A 149 15.75 -4.55 11.72
CA SER A 149 16.30 -5.87 11.38
C SER A 149 15.40 -7.01 11.84
N ALA A 150 14.77 -6.92 13.01
CA ALA A 150 13.86 -7.93 13.52
C ALA A 150 12.58 -8.03 12.68
N ARG A 151 12.07 -6.88 12.20
CA ARG A 151 10.87 -6.78 11.36
C ARG A 151 11.08 -7.22 9.91
N ARG A 152 12.34 -7.29 9.45
CA ARG A 152 12.69 -7.54 8.04
C ARG A 152 12.06 -8.81 7.47
N ASN A 153 12.16 -9.94 8.18
CA ASN A 153 11.62 -11.21 7.69
C ASN A 153 10.11 -11.15 7.48
N PHE A 154 9.38 -10.56 8.43
CA PHE A 154 7.93 -10.38 8.34
C PHE A 154 7.55 -9.49 7.15
N ILE A 155 8.26 -8.39 6.95
CA ILE A 155 8.01 -7.46 5.85
C ILE A 155 8.32 -8.12 4.50
N ASP A 156 9.46 -8.78 4.37
CA ASP A 156 9.87 -9.46 3.15
C ASP A 156 8.88 -10.59 2.79
N GLU A 157 8.44 -11.38 3.77
CA GLU A 157 7.41 -12.40 3.57
C GLU A 157 6.06 -11.77 3.18
N SER A 158 5.67 -10.67 3.83
CA SER A 158 4.45 -9.94 3.50
C SER A 158 4.46 -9.43 2.05
N ILE A 159 5.58 -8.86 1.59
CA ILE A 159 5.76 -8.43 0.20
C ILE A 159 5.73 -9.62 -0.75
N ALA A 160 6.41 -10.72 -0.41
CA ALA A 160 6.42 -11.94 -1.22
C ALA A 160 5.02 -12.54 -1.40
N ARG A 161 4.17 -12.51 -0.35
CA ARG A 161 2.78 -12.97 -0.38
C ARG A 161 1.87 -12.12 -1.26
N LEU A 162 2.23 -10.85 -1.50
CA LEU A 162 1.55 -9.99 -2.48
C LEU A 162 1.92 -10.34 -3.93
N GLY A 163 2.87 -11.25 -4.14
CA GLY A 163 3.24 -11.76 -5.46
C GLY A 163 4.10 -10.81 -6.28
N VAL A 164 4.74 -9.82 -5.65
CA VAL A 164 5.69 -8.91 -6.29
C VAL A 164 7.09 -9.52 -6.24
N ASN A 165 7.71 -9.69 -7.41
CA ASN A 165 9.05 -10.27 -7.51
C ASN A 165 10.13 -9.32 -6.96
N ALA A 166 10.96 -9.81 -6.04
CA ALA A 166 12.07 -9.06 -5.44
C ALA A 166 13.22 -8.72 -6.42
N HIS A 167 13.27 -9.35 -7.60
CA HIS A 167 14.38 -9.26 -8.56
C HIS A 167 14.00 -8.49 -9.84
N PHE A 168 13.28 -7.38 -9.72
CA PHE A 168 12.72 -6.67 -10.89
C PHE A 168 13.74 -5.93 -11.78
N GLU A 169 14.92 -5.58 -11.24
CA GLU A 169 15.98 -4.91 -12.03
C GLU A 169 16.54 -5.80 -13.16
N GLU A 170 16.47 -7.12 -13.00
CA GLU A 170 16.92 -8.11 -13.98
C GLU A 170 15.83 -8.43 -15.02
N LEU A 171 14.56 -8.39 -14.59
CA LEU A 171 13.37 -8.50 -15.46
C LEU A 171 13.32 -7.36 -16.50
N CYS A 172 13.72 -6.14 -16.16
CA CYS A 172 13.64 -5.04 -17.12
C CYS A 172 14.69 -5.11 -18.26
N LYS A 173 15.70 -5.98 -18.16
CA LYS A 173 16.79 -6.10 -19.13
C LYS A 173 16.56 -7.21 -20.18
N SER A 174 15.66 -8.15 -19.92
CA SER A 174 15.64 -9.44 -20.64
C SER A 174 14.26 -9.94 -21.06
N THR A 175 13.18 -9.21 -20.74
CA THR A 175 11.83 -9.79 -20.77
C THR A 175 10.88 -9.10 -21.75
N SER A 176 9.91 -9.85 -22.28
CA SER A 176 8.84 -9.34 -23.14
C SER A 176 7.89 -8.42 -22.36
N TRP A 177 7.21 -7.53 -23.08
CA TRP A 177 6.20 -6.65 -22.47
C TRP A 177 5.07 -7.42 -21.76
N GLU A 178 4.71 -8.60 -22.26
CA GLU A 178 3.65 -9.45 -21.68
C GLU A 178 3.95 -9.87 -20.23
N GLU A 179 5.21 -10.19 -19.92
CA GLU A 179 5.62 -10.52 -18.55
C GLU A 179 5.64 -9.27 -17.67
N LEU A 180 6.15 -8.14 -18.20
CA LEU A 180 6.12 -6.86 -17.48
C LEU A 180 4.69 -6.42 -17.16
N GLU A 181 3.75 -6.58 -18.10
CA GLU A 181 2.34 -6.29 -17.90
C GLU A 181 1.74 -7.15 -16.78
N THR A 182 2.09 -8.44 -16.73
CA THR A 182 1.66 -9.34 -15.65
C THR A 182 2.19 -8.87 -14.28
N GLN A 183 3.45 -8.42 -14.22
CA GLN A 183 4.04 -7.88 -12.98
C GLN A 183 3.38 -6.57 -12.56
N ILE A 184 3.09 -5.66 -13.51
CA ILE A 184 2.35 -4.41 -13.22
C ILE A 184 0.97 -4.73 -12.63
N MET A 185 0.27 -5.73 -13.18
CA MET A 185 -1.04 -6.14 -12.68
C MET A 185 -1.02 -6.70 -11.25
N ARG A 186 0.09 -7.29 -10.82
CA ARG A 186 0.31 -7.71 -9.42
C ARG A 186 0.72 -6.55 -8.53
N TRP A 187 1.53 -5.64 -9.07
CA TRP A 187 2.00 -4.47 -8.34
C TRP A 187 0.87 -3.50 -7.95
N ILE A 188 -0.13 -3.30 -8.81
CA ILE A 188 -1.26 -2.38 -8.55
C ILE A 188 -2.04 -2.71 -7.26
N PRO A 189 -2.51 -3.95 -7.01
CA PRO A 189 -3.15 -4.27 -5.74
C PRO A 189 -2.14 -4.30 -4.58
N ALA A 190 -0.90 -4.74 -4.83
CA ALA A 190 0.14 -4.82 -3.80
C ALA A 190 0.48 -3.44 -3.20
N ILE A 191 0.67 -2.42 -4.05
CA ILE A 191 1.00 -1.07 -3.59
C ILE A 191 -0.12 -0.47 -2.73
N ARG A 192 -1.38 -0.79 -3.05
CA ARG A 192 -2.53 -0.35 -2.26
C ARG A 192 -2.51 -0.99 -0.87
N VAL A 193 -2.30 -2.30 -0.79
CA VAL A 193 -2.18 -3.02 0.50
C VAL A 193 -1.01 -2.48 1.32
N VAL A 194 0.14 -2.25 0.69
CA VAL A 194 1.33 -1.73 1.38
C VAL A 194 1.06 -0.36 2.00
N PHE A 195 0.53 0.59 1.23
CA PHE A 195 0.33 1.96 1.70
C PHE A 195 -0.88 2.14 2.61
N HIS A 196 -1.92 1.34 2.45
CA HIS A 196 -3.11 1.49 3.28
C HIS A 196 -3.11 0.58 4.51
N ILE A 197 -2.34 -0.51 4.52
CA ILE A 197 -2.34 -1.47 5.63
C ILE A 197 -0.95 -1.58 6.24
N LEU A 198 0.06 -2.03 5.48
CA LEU A 198 1.34 -2.44 6.06
C LEU A 198 2.13 -1.26 6.64
N ILE A 199 2.25 -0.15 5.88
CA ILE A 199 2.96 1.05 6.33
C ILE A 199 2.28 1.69 7.55
N PRO A 200 0.96 1.94 7.55
CA PRO A 200 0.26 2.44 8.74
C PRO A 200 0.38 1.51 9.96
N SER A 201 0.32 0.19 9.75
CA SER A 201 0.47 -0.79 10.84
C SER A 201 1.89 -0.77 11.43
N GLU A 202 2.91 -0.65 10.59
CA GLU A 202 4.29 -0.54 11.03
C GLU A 202 4.55 0.80 11.74
N ARG A 203 3.92 1.89 11.28
CA ARG A 203 3.97 3.19 11.96
C ARG A 203 3.36 3.12 13.35
N HIS A 204 2.20 2.48 13.46
CA HIS A 204 1.54 2.25 14.74
C HIS A 204 2.44 1.46 15.69
N LEU A 205 3.03 0.35 15.22
CA LEU A 205 3.91 -0.47 16.03
C LEU A 205 5.15 0.29 16.52
N CYS A 206 5.77 1.11 15.65
CA CYS A 206 6.88 1.99 16.03
C CYS A 206 6.45 3.00 17.11
N ASN A 207 5.27 3.61 16.98
CA ASN A 207 4.76 4.55 17.97
C ASN A 207 4.54 3.90 19.34
N CYS A 208 4.09 2.64 19.37
CA CYS A 208 3.88 1.91 20.61
C CYS A 208 5.20 1.47 21.28
N ILE A 209 6.19 1.01 20.52
CA ILE A 209 7.47 0.53 21.08
C ILE A 209 8.39 1.69 21.48
N PHE A 210 8.40 2.78 20.72
CA PHE A 210 9.26 3.95 20.96
C PHE A 210 8.45 5.11 21.53
N GLU A 211 7.42 4.81 22.32
CA GLU A 211 6.59 5.81 22.98
C GLU A 211 7.48 6.81 23.74
N GLU A 212 7.16 8.10 23.66
CA GLU A 212 7.95 9.23 24.21
C GLU A 212 9.20 9.65 23.41
N PHE A 213 9.66 8.87 22.43
CA PHE A 213 10.91 9.13 21.71
C PHE A 213 10.74 9.32 20.19
N THR A 214 10.12 10.42 19.79
CA THR A 214 9.76 10.71 18.38
C THR A 214 10.92 10.54 17.38
N SER A 215 12.14 10.95 17.75
CA SER A 215 13.32 10.80 16.88
C SER A 215 13.62 9.33 16.56
N TYR A 216 13.60 8.47 17.58
CA TYR A 216 13.86 7.04 17.42
C TYR A 216 12.67 6.30 16.82
N THR A 217 11.43 6.75 17.08
CA THR A 217 10.24 6.28 16.37
C THR A 217 10.38 6.46 14.86
N ASN A 218 10.73 7.67 14.42
CA ASN A 218 10.90 7.99 13.00
C ASN A 218 12.07 7.23 12.38
N LEU A 219 13.19 7.08 13.11
CA LEU A 219 14.36 6.33 12.66
C LEU A 219 14.05 4.85 12.46
N ALA A 220 13.40 4.21 13.45
CA ALA A 220 13.01 2.81 13.41
C ALA A 220 12.02 2.54 12.26
N PHE A 221 11.01 3.40 12.11
CA PHE A 221 10.03 3.34 11.04
C PHE A 221 10.68 3.46 9.65
N ALA A 222 11.47 4.52 9.44
CA ALA A 222 12.14 4.74 8.16
C ALA A 222 13.08 3.57 7.80
N ALA A 223 13.77 3.00 8.79
CA ALA A 223 14.63 1.83 8.59
C ALA A 223 13.83 0.55 8.27
N ALA A 224 12.71 0.31 8.96
CA ALA A 224 11.85 -0.85 8.76
C ALA A 224 11.16 -0.83 7.39
N CYS A 225 10.73 0.34 6.91
CA CYS A 225 10.01 0.48 5.66
C CYS A 225 10.87 0.52 4.39
N LYS A 226 12.20 0.46 4.48
CA LYS A 226 13.10 0.44 3.31
C LYS A 226 12.71 -0.60 2.23
N PRO A 227 12.29 -1.83 2.56
CA PRO A 227 11.87 -2.80 1.55
C PRO A 227 10.68 -2.32 0.71
N PHE A 228 9.74 -1.56 1.29
CA PHE A 228 8.61 -1.01 0.53
C PHE A 228 9.04 0.00 -0.54
N LEU A 229 10.16 0.69 -0.36
CA LEU A 229 10.72 1.61 -1.36
C LEU A 229 11.15 0.88 -2.64
N GLN A 230 11.48 -0.42 -2.56
CA GLN A 230 11.80 -1.23 -3.74
C GLN A 230 10.57 -1.41 -4.66
N LEU A 231 9.36 -1.41 -4.09
CA LEU A 231 8.14 -1.43 -4.90
C LEU A 231 7.98 -0.14 -5.69
N LEU A 232 8.35 1.00 -5.10
CA LEU A 232 8.32 2.29 -5.80
C LEU A 232 9.40 2.35 -6.88
N SER A 233 10.59 1.81 -6.63
CA SER A 233 11.67 1.80 -7.64
C SER A 233 11.32 0.93 -8.85
N PHE A 234 10.63 -0.20 -8.67
CA PHE A 234 10.06 -0.97 -9.79
C PHE A 234 9.22 -0.07 -10.72
N ALA A 235 8.28 0.68 -10.14
CA ALA A 235 7.43 1.57 -10.92
C ALA A 235 8.21 2.70 -11.62
N LYS A 236 9.30 3.19 -11.00
CA LYS A 236 10.19 4.18 -11.65
C LYS A 236 10.88 3.59 -12.88
N VAL A 237 11.32 2.34 -12.81
CA VAL A 237 11.94 1.64 -13.95
C VAL A 237 10.94 1.44 -15.09
N ILE A 238 9.72 1.01 -14.79
CA ILE A 238 8.64 0.89 -15.79
C ILE A 238 8.33 2.25 -16.44
N ALA A 239 8.25 3.31 -15.64
CA ALA A 239 8.03 4.67 -16.15
C ALA A 239 9.13 5.11 -17.12
N ALA A 240 10.39 4.79 -16.82
CA ALA A 240 11.54 5.13 -17.65
C ALA A 240 11.63 4.29 -18.93
N ALA A 241 11.18 3.04 -18.92
CA ALA A 241 11.19 2.16 -20.09
C ALA A 241 9.98 2.35 -21.01
N GLY A 242 8.84 2.77 -20.45
CA GLY A 242 7.54 2.79 -21.10
C GLY A 242 7.32 3.97 -22.05
N HIS A 243 7.93 3.94 -23.24
CA HIS A 243 7.72 4.98 -24.27
C HIS A 243 6.85 4.54 -25.44
N ASN A 244 6.46 3.27 -25.49
CA ASN A 244 5.66 2.73 -26.58
C ASN A 244 4.15 2.89 -26.33
N PRO A 245 3.33 3.09 -27.38
CA PRO A 245 1.87 3.22 -27.28
C PRO A 245 1.14 2.04 -26.62
N GLU A 246 1.77 0.87 -26.54
CA GLU A 246 1.24 -0.34 -25.89
C GLU A 246 1.23 -0.23 -24.37
N CYS A 247 2.16 0.54 -23.79
CA CYS A 247 2.31 0.65 -22.35
C CYS A 247 1.32 1.62 -21.70
N LEU A 248 0.64 2.47 -22.49
CA LEU A 248 -0.11 3.63 -22.01
C LEU A 248 -1.07 3.29 -20.86
N PHE A 249 -1.94 2.30 -21.03
CA PHE A 249 -2.95 2.00 -20.01
C PHE A 249 -2.37 1.40 -18.75
N ARG A 250 -1.34 0.57 -18.85
CA ARG A 250 -0.68 0.01 -17.66
C ARG A 250 -0.01 1.11 -16.84
N ILE A 251 0.62 2.08 -17.49
CA ILE A 251 1.24 3.23 -16.81
C ILE A 251 0.18 4.15 -16.20
N VAL A 252 -0.96 4.36 -16.88
CA VAL A 252 -2.10 5.09 -16.32
C VAL A 252 -2.67 4.37 -15.11
N ASP A 253 -2.85 3.04 -15.16
CA ASP A 253 -3.35 2.25 -14.04
C ASP A 253 -2.40 2.33 -12.82
N MET A 254 -1.08 2.39 -13.04
CA MET A 254 -0.10 2.64 -11.99
C MET A 254 -0.21 4.06 -11.41
N TYR A 255 -0.37 5.08 -12.27
CA TYR A 255 -0.57 6.46 -11.84
C TYR A 255 -1.86 6.62 -11.01
N ASP A 256 -2.94 5.95 -11.42
CA ASP A 256 -4.21 5.92 -10.71
C ASP A 256 -4.05 5.23 -9.36
N ALA A 257 -3.35 4.09 -9.29
CA ALA A 257 -3.07 3.41 -8.02
C ALA A 257 -2.30 4.30 -7.04
N LEU A 258 -1.36 5.13 -7.53
CA LEU A 258 -0.67 6.12 -6.69
C LEU A 258 -1.54 7.32 -6.30
N THR A 259 -2.65 7.56 -7.00
CA THR A 259 -3.62 8.58 -6.64
C THR A 259 -4.54 8.10 -5.53
N ASP A 260 -4.87 6.82 -5.53
CA ASP A 260 -5.65 6.20 -4.47
C ASP A 260 -4.92 6.20 -3.12
N ILE A 261 -3.57 6.15 -3.10
CA ILE A 261 -2.78 6.15 -1.84
C ILE A 261 -2.55 7.55 -1.25
N LEU A 262 -2.69 8.64 -2.03
CA LEU A 262 -2.35 9.99 -1.56
C LEU A 262 -3.05 10.40 -0.25
N PRO A 263 -4.34 10.07 -0.02
CA PRO A 263 -5.03 10.49 1.19
C PRO A 263 -4.50 9.87 2.49
N VAL A 264 -3.79 8.73 2.38
CA VAL A 264 -3.26 7.96 3.53
C VAL A 264 -1.74 7.99 3.61
N LEU A 265 -1.10 8.81 2.77
CA LEU A 265 0.35 8.85 2.64
C LEU A 265 1.00 9.43 3.90
N ASP A 266 1.96 8.70 4.46
CA ASP A 266 2.82 9.20 5.55
C ASP A 266 3.87 10.15 4.97
N GLU A 267 4.14 11.27 5.67
CA GLU A 267 5.08 12.32 5.27
C GLU A 267 6.47 11.77 4.89
N ALA A 268 6.88 10.65 5.49
CA ALA A 268 8.16 10.01 5.20
C ALA A 268 8.29 9.51 3.75
N PHE A 269 7.20 9.38 2.99
CA PHE A 269 7.18 8.89 1.61
C PHE A 269 6.72 9.93 0.59
N ASP A 270 6.40 11.16 1.02
CA ASP A 270 5.87 12.21 0.15
C ASP A 270 6.77 12.46 -1.06
N HIS A 271 8.07 12.58 -0.82
CA HIS A 271 9.04 12.86 -1.86
C HIS A 271 9.15 11.71 -2.87
N GLU A 272 9.22 10.46 -2.40
CA GLU A 272 9.36 9.28 -3.25
C GLU A 272 8.13 9.05 -4.12
N VAL A 273 6.93 9.20 -3.54
CA VAL A 273 5.65 9.04 -4.24
C VAL A 273 5.42 10.20 -5.21
N ALA A 274 5.69 11.44 -4.82
CA ALA A 274 5.59 12.59 -5.72
C ALA A 274 6.52 12.44 -6.94
N ALA A 275 7.79 12.08 -6.71
CA ALA A 275 8.76 11.86 -7.78
C ALA A 275 8.31 10.72 -8.72
N LEU A 276 7.81 9.60 -8.18
CA LEU A 276 7.31 8.51 -9.01
C LEU A 276 6.10 8.91 -9.84
N ARG A 277 5.13 9.64 -9.26
CA ARG A 277 3.97 10.17 -9.99
C ARG A 277 4.40 11.09 -11.13
N GLU A 278 5.39 11.94 -10.89
CA GLU A 278 5.95 12.80 -11.93
C GLU A 278 6.59 11.95 -13.05
N CYS A 279 7.41 10.95 -12.71
CA CYS A 279 7.99 10.04 -13.70
C CYS A 279 6.93 9.33 -14.56
N LEU A 280 5.88 8.78 -13.93
CA LEU A 280 4.77 8.14 -14.65
C LEU A 280 4.02 9.14 -15.54
N GLY A 281 3.77 10.36 -15.04
CA GLY A 281 3.13 11.42 -15.82
C GLY A 281 3.97 11.87 -17.03
N LEU A 282 5.28 11.97 -16.87
CA LEU A 282 6.22 12.25 -17.97
C LEU A 282 6.26 11.09 -18.97
N SER A 283 6.21 9.85 -18.49
CA SER A 283 6.15 8.65 -19.34
C SER A 283 4.90 8.65 -20.23
N ILE A 284 3.72 8.91 -19.64
CA ILE A 284 2.45 9.07 -20.37
C ILE A 284 2.56 10.15 -21.45
N LYS A 285 3.10 11.34 -21.11
CA LYS A 285 3.34 12.41 -22.08
C LYS A 285 4.31 11.98 -23.19
N GLY A 286 5.38 11.27 -22.82
CA GLY A 286 6.38 10.74 -23.73
C GLY A 286 5.79 9.78 -24.77
N ILE A 287 4.83 8.93 -24.37
CA ILE A 287 4.12 8.03 -25.30
C ILE A 287 3.36 8.84 -26.37
N PHE A 288 2.66 9.90 -25.99
CA PHE A 288 1.93 10.74 -26.96
C PHE A 288 2.89 11.46 -27.92
N VAL A 289 4.02 11.97 -27.41
CA VAL A 289 5.07 12.59 -28.26
C VAL A 289 5.68 11.56 -29.21
N ALA A 290 5.93 10.34 -28.76
CA ALA A 290 6.43 9.26 -29.59
C ALA A 290 5.44 8.88 -30.70
N LEU A 291 4.14 8.84 -30.37
CA LEU A 291 3.08 8.61 -31.35
C LEU A 291 3.01 9.74 -32.39
N GLU A 292 3.08 11.00 -31.95
CA GLU A 292 3.11 12.17 -32.86
C GLU A 292 4.31 12.10 -33.80
N LYS A 293 5.50 11.78 -33.28
CA LYS A 293 6.72 11.63 -34.08
C LYS A 293 6.58 10.49 -35.08
N LEU A 294 5.99 9.36 -34.67
CA LEU A 294 5.75 8.21 -35.54
C LEU A 294 4.80 8.57 -36.70
N ILE A 295 3.78 9.39 -36.45
CA ILE A 295 2.87 9.89 -37.50
C ILE A 295 3.58 10.89 -38.43
N ARG A 296 4.36 11.83 -37.87
CA ARG A 296 5.00 12.91 -38.65
C ARG A 296 6.15 12.41 -39.52
N CYS A 297 6.89 11.41 -39.06
CA CYS A 297 8.09 10.91 -39.73
C CYS A 297 7.85 9.65 -40.58
N ASP A 298 6.60 9.27 -40.82
CA ASP A 298 6.25 8.12 -41.66
C ASP A 298 6.67 8.37 -43.13
N PRO A 299 7.45 7.48 -43.77
CA PRO A 299 8.02 7.73 -45.09
C PRO A 299 6.96 7.68 -46.19
N CYS A 300 7.04 8.54 -47.22
CA CYS A 300 6.12 8.50 -48.36
C CYS A 300 6.19 7.19 -49.17
N GLU A 301 7.28 6.42 -49.07
CA GLU A 301 7.49 5.18 -49.84
C GLU A 301 6.55 4.04 -49.41
N SER A 302 5.91 4.13 -48.24
CA SER A 302 4.90 3.16 -47.78
C SER A 302 3.48 3.45 -48.32
N SER A 303 3.34 4.44 -49.21
CA SER A 303 2.06 4.75 -49.87
C SER A 303 1.67 3.66 -50.88
N PRO A 304 0.44 3.11 -50.76
CA PRO A 304 -0.05 2.11 -51.71
C PRO A 304 -0.12 2.68 -53.14
N ARG A 305 0.42 1.92 -54.11
CA ARG A 305 0.45 2.33 -55.54
C ARG A 305 -0.94 2.43 -56.17
N ASP A 306 -1.94 1.83 -55.56
CA ASP A 306 -3.35 1.81 -55.98
C ASP A 306 -4.17 2.99 -55.41
N GLY A 307 -3.55 3.88 -54.62
CA GLY A 307 -4.26 4.97 -53.93
C GLY A 307 -5.08 4.51 -52.72
N GLY A 308 -4.82 3.30 -52.21
CA GLY A 308 -5.45 2.77 -51.00
C GLY A 308 -5.02 3.47 -49.71
N LEU A 309 -5.62 3.06 -48.59
CA LEU A 309 -5.35 3.64 -47.26
C LEU A 309 -3.89 3.40 -46.83
N HIS A 310 -3.22 4.46 -46.37
CA HIS A 310 -1.84 4.37 -45.89
C HIS A 310 -1.71 3.41 -44.70
N PRO A 311 -0.65 2.57 -44.63
CA PRO A 311 -0.43 1.65 -43.51
C PRO A 311 -0.46 2.34 -42.14
N ILE A 312 0.15 3.53 -42.02
CA ILE A 312 0.15 4.32 -40.78
C ILE A 312 -1.26 4.70 -40.34
N THR A 313 -2.14 5.04 -41.28
CA THR A 313 -3.52 5.41 -40.97
C THR A 313 -4.28 4.22 -40.40
N ARG A 314 -4.04 3.02 -40.95
CA ARG A 314 -4.63 1.78 -40.42
C ARG A 314 -4.12 1.45 -39.02
N VAL A 315 -2.81 1.57 -38.78
CA VAL A 315 -2.19 1.28 -37.46
C VAL A 315 -2.70 2.24 -36.40
N ILE A 316 -2.69 3.55 -36.69
CA ILE A 316 -3.17 4.57 -35.75
C ILE A 316 -4.67 4.42 -35.49
N SER A 317 -5.47 4.18 -36.53
CA SER A 317 -6.90 3.95 -36.37
C SER A 317 -7.18 2.72 -35.48
N ALA A 318 -6.46 1.62 -35.68
CA ALA A 318 -6.58 0.44 -34.83
C ALA A 318 -6.20 0.76 -33.37
N LYS A 319 -5.15 1.56 -33.16
CA LYS A 319 -4.71 1.97 -31.82
C LYS A 319 -5.73 2.86 -31.12
N VAL A 320 -6.29 3.84 -31.80
CA VAL A 320 -7.35 4.70 -31.25
C VAL A 320 -8.59 3.88 -30.89
N GLN A 321 -8.99 2.93 -31.73
CA GLN A 321 -10.11 2.03 -31.40
C GLN A 321 -9.81 1.17 -30.18
N GLN A 322 -8.59 0.63 -30.06
CA GLN A 322 -8.15 -0.06 -28.85
C GLN A 322 -8.25 0.86 -27.62
N TRP A 323 -7.81 2.10 -27.73
CA TRP A 323 -7.85 3.05 -26.63
C TRP A 323 -9.26 3.43 -26.20
N VAL A 324 -10.18 3.53 -27.15
CA VAL A 324 -11.61 3.74 -26.90
C VAL A 324 -12.21 2.56 -26.14
N LEU A 325 -11.87 1.32 -26.52
CA LEU A 325 -12.30 0.11 -25.81
C LEU A 325 -11.76 0.06 -24.38
N GLU A 326 -10.51 0.46 -24.19
CA GLU A 326 -9.88 0.52 -22.86
C GLU A 326 -10.49 1.61 -21.98
N TYR A 327 -10.77 2.80 -22.53
CA TYR A 327 -11.54 3.85 -21.84
C TYR A 327 -12.90 3.31 -21.36
N ARG A 328 -13.63 2.61 -22.23
CA ARG A 328 -14.92 1.99 -21.91
C ARG A 328 -14.76 1.02 -20.73
N ARG A 329 -13.78 0.13 -20.79
CA ARG A 329 -13.50 -0.87 -19.75
C ARG A 329 -13.10 -0.23 -18.42
N ALA A 330 -12.10 0.66 -18.44
CA ALA A 330 -11.50 1.24 -17.23
C ALA A 330 -12.42 2.25 -16.53
N THR A 331 -13.27 2.97 -17.27
CA THR A 331 -14.20 3.95 -16.69
C THR A 331 -15.54 3.32 -16.36
N TRP A 332 -16.25 2.85 -17.40
CA TRP A 332 -17.64 2.44 -17.29
C TRP A 332 -17.80 0.97 -16.89
N GLY A 333 -16.81 0.13 -17.20
CA GLY A 333 -16.74 -1.24 -16.67
C GLY A 333 -16.67 -1.28 -15.14
N ARG A 334 -15.90 -0.37 -14.52
CA ARG A 334 -15.89 -0.22 -13.04
C ARG A 334 -17.25 0.18 -12.49
N ALA A 335 -17.99 1.06 -13.18
CA ALA A 335 -19.33 1.46 -12.77
C ALA A 335 -20.27 0.25 -12.74
N ILE A 336 -20.22 -0.57 -13.79
CA ILE A 336 -21.07 -1.77 -13.92
C ILE A 336 -20.70 -2.84 -12.90
N ALA A 337 -19.41 -3.03 -12.62
CA ALA A 337 -18.94 -3.97 -11.61
C ALA A 337 -19.46 -3.66 -10.18
N ILE A 338 -19.94 -2.43 -9.92
CA ILE A 338 -20.62 -2.08 -8.66
C ILE A 338 -22.00 -2.77 -8.59
N LEU A 339 -22.70 -2.85 -9.71
CA LEU A 339 -24.05 -3.40 -9.82
C LEU A 339 -24.06 -4.91 -10.04
N GLU A 340 -23.04 -5.44 -10.74
CA GLU A 340 -22.88 -6.88 -10.94
C GLU A 340 -22.74 -7.59 -9.59
N THR A 341 -23.62 -8.54 -9.35
CA THR A 341 -23.63 -9.37 -8.14
C THR A 341 -23.68 -10.82 -8.58
N ASP A 342 -23.00 -11.70 -7.84
CA ASP A 342 -23.04 -13.13 -8.09
C ASP A 342 -24.49 -13.60 -8.00
N ARG A 343 -25.07 -13.99 -9.14
CA ARG A 343 -26.52 -14.29 -9.31
C ARG A 343 -27.01 -15.47 -8.47
N ARG A 344 -26.12 -16.08 -7.69
CA ARG A 344 -26.36 -17.20 -6.78
C ARG A 344 -26.60 -16.76 -5.32
N SER A 345 -26.35 -15.48 -5.00
CA SER A 345 -26.62 -14.93 -3.67
C SER A 345 -27.97 -14.22 -3.65
N ASP A 346 -28.90 -14.67 -2.80
CA ASP A 346 -30.04 -13.86 -2.38
C ASP A 346 -29.50 -12.63 -1.65
N SER A 347 -29.20 -11.58 -2.42
CA SER A 347 -28.62 -10.36 -1.88
C SER A 347 -29.74 -9.59 -1.19
N SER A 348 -29.54 -9.25 0.09
CA SER A 348 -30.51 -8.44 0.84
C SER A 348 -30.83 -7.14 0.10
N LEU A 349 -32.09 -6.71 0.17
CA LEU A 349 -32.57 -5.42 -0.38
C LEU A 349 -31.67 -4.24 0.03
N SER A 350 -31.18 -4.24 1.27
CA SER A 350 -30.28 -3.20 1.78
C SER A 350 -28.99 -3.11 0.98
N ILE A 351 -28.37 -4.25 0.68
CA ILE A 351 -27.12 -4.34 -0.09
C ILE A 351 -27.33 -3.85 -1.52
N MET A 352 -28.45 -4.23 -2.16
CA MET A 352 -28.76 -3.79 -3.51
C MET A 352 -28.99 -2.27 -3.60
N LEU A 353 -29.69 -1.69 -2.61
CA LEU A 353 -29.88 -0.24 -2.53
C LEU A 353 -28.57 0.51 -2.29
N GLU A 354 -27.71 -0.02 -1.42
CA GLU A 354 -26.39 0.54 -1.16
C GLU A 354 -25.52 0.52 -2.42
N LYS A 355 -25.50 -0.60 -3.16
CA LYS A 355 -24.81 -0.71 -4.45
C LYS A 355 -25.33 0.28 -5.49
N LEU A 356 -26.65 0.46 -5.56
CA LEU A 356 -27.27 1.43 -6.47
C LEU A 356 -26.84 2.87 -6.15
N ASN A 357 -26.81 3.23 -4.87
CA ASN A 357 -26.36 4.55 -4.43
C ASN A 357 -24.86 4.76 -4.75
N HIS A 358 -24.02 3.75 -4.48
CA HIS A 358 -22.61 3.78 -4.88
C HIS A 358 -22.43 3.94 -6.39
N PHE A 359 -23.23 3.25 -7.20
CA PHE A 359 -23.22 3.40 -8.64
C PHE A 359 -23.58 4.83 -9.07
N HIS A 360 -24.63 5.44 -8.50
CA HIS A 360 -25.00 6.81 -8.82
C HIS A 360 -23.91 7.81 -8.45
N ASN A 361 -23.30 7.66 -7.28
CA ASN A 361 -22.17 8.50 -6.85
C ASN A 361 -20.95 8.33 -7.78
N PHE A 362 -20.68 7.10 -8.23
CA PHE A 362 -19.59 6.83 -9.16
C PHE A 362 -19.83 7.44 -10.54
N VAL A 363 -21.04 7.29 -11.11
CA VAL A 363 -21.43 7.94 -12.36
C VAL A 363 -21.37 9.45 -12.26
N GLU A 364 -21.70 10.02 -11.09
CA GLU A 364 -21.55 11.45 -10.84
C GLU A 364 -20.10 11.91 -10.87
N ALA A 365 -19.21 11.20 -10.19
CA ALA A 365 -17.79 11.49 -10.20
C ALA A 365 -17.23 11.44 -11.63
N ILE A 366 -17.63 10.43 -12.42
CA ILE A 366 -17.28 10.35 -13.84
C ILE A 366 -17.74 11.60 -14.59
N CYS A 367 -19.01 11.98 -14.45
CA CYS A 367 -19.56 13.16 -15.14
C CYS A 367 -18.83 14.45 -14.76
N GLN A 368 -18.50 14.64 -13.48
CA GLN A 368 -17.77 15.81 -13.01
C GLN A 368 -16.38 15.93 -13.66
N VAL A 369 -15.62 14.84 -13.66
CA VAL A 369 -14.27 14.80 -14.25
C VAL A 369 -14.32 15.00 -15.77
N GLN A 370 -15.20 14.27 -16.45
CA GLN A 370 -15.24 14.22 -17.91
C GLN A 370 -15.97 15.38 -18.56
N SER A 371 -16.79 16.14 -17.82
CA SER A 371 -17.49 17.33 -18.34
C SER A 371 -16.57 18.40 -18.94
N ARG A 372 -15.27 18.35 -18.59
CA ARG A 372 -14.23 19.26 -19.07
C ARG A 372 -13.53 18.79 -20.34
N TRP A 373 -13.75 17.55 -20.77
CA TRP A 373 -13.08 16.99 -21.93
C TRP A 373 -13.65 17.56 -23.23
N VAL A 374 -12.87 17.48 -24.30
CA VAL A 374 -13.27 17.97 -25.63
C VAL A 374 -13.11 16.84 -26.64
N LEU A 375 -14.18 16.54 -27.37
CA LEU A 375 -14.17 15.63 -28.50
C LEU A 375 -14.23 16.46 -29.78
N VAL A 376 -13.19 16.30 -30.61
CA VAL A 376 -13.02 17.07 -31.84
C VAL A 376 -14.05 16.68 -32.90
N ASP A 377 -14.49 15.41 -32.91
CA ASP A 377 -15.47 14.90 -33.86
C ASP A 377 -16.82 14.61 -33.18
N LYS A 378 -17.87 15.25 -33.69
CA LYS A 378 -19.26 15.04 -33.24
C LYS A 378 -19.73 13.61 -33.46
N GLN A 379 -19.32 12.96 -34.54
CA GLN A 379 -19.72 11.57 -34.80
C GLN A 379 -19.08 10.62 -33.79
N GLN A 380 -17.80 10.83 -33.44
CA GLN A 380 -17.15 10.08 -32.38
C GLN A 380 -17.83 10.27 -31.01
N ALA A 381 -18.28 11.48 -30.68
CA ALA A 381 -19.03 11.73 -29.44
C ALA A 381 -20.36 10.95 -29.38
N VAL A 382 -21.10 10.89 -30.51
CA VAL A 382 -22.32 10.09 -30.61
C VAL A 382 -22.00 8.60 -30.46
N ASN A 383 -20.98 8.11 -31.16
CA ASN A 383 -20.57 6.70 -31.10
C ASN A 383 -20.14 6.28 -29.69
N LEU A 384 -19.39 7.13 -28.98
CA LEU A 384 -19.00 6.90 -27.58
C LEU A 384 -20.21 6.89 -26.63
N SER A 385 -21.18 7.80 -26.84
CA SER A 385 -22.42 7.81 -26.07
C SER A 385 -23.18 6.50 -26.22
N ILE A 386 -23.42 6.07 -27.47
CA ILE A 386 -24.13 4.82 -27.77
C ILE A 386 -23.41 3.63 -27.13
N MET A 387 -22.09 3.56 -27.27
CA MET A 387 -21.28 2.48 -26.69
C MET A 387 -21.38 2.41 -25.15
N VAL A 388 -21.36 3.56 -24.46
CA VAL A 388 -21.51 3.59 -23.00
C VAL A 388 -22.95 3.24 -22.60
N GLU A 389 -23.94 3.73 -23.34
CA GLU A 389 -25.36 3.42 -23.11
C GLU A 389 -25.63 1.91 -23.25
N GLU A 390 -25.13 1.29 -24.31
CA GLU A 390 -25.25 -0.16 -24.56
C GLU A 390 -24.60 -1.01 -23.47
N LEU A 391 -23.57 -0.48 -22.82
CA LEU A 391 -22.88 -1.17 -21.73
C LEU A 391 -23.63 -1.01 -20.39
N VAL A 392 -24.03 0.21 -20.04
CA VAL A 392 -24.51 0.56 -18.69
C VAL A 392 -26.02 0.32 -18.50
N ILE A 393 -26.83 0.67 -19.49
CA ILE A 393 -28.29 0.70 -19.35
C ILE A 393 -28.90 -0.70 -19.16
N PRO A 394 -28.45 -1.76 -19.86
CA PRO A 394 -28.98 -3.10 -19.62
C PRO A 394 -28.77 -3.58 -18.17
N VAL A 395 -27.55 -3.46 -17.65
CA VAL A 395 -27.23 -3.90 -16.28
C VAL A 395 -28.02 -3.10 -15.24
N TYR A 396 -28.09 -1.77 -15.42
CA TYR A 396 -28.86 -0.91 -14.52
C TYR A 396 -30.35 -1.26 -14.54
N ARG A 397 -30.92 -1.51 -15.72
CA ARG A 397 -32.33 -1.92 -15.87
C ARG A 397 -32.59 -3.21 -15.10
N ASP A 398 -31.78 -4.25 -15.34
CA ASP A 398 -31.93 -5.56 -14.69
C ASP A 398 -31.89 -5.43 -13.15
N THR A 399 -30.95 -4.65 -12.60
CA THR A 399 -30.88 -4.39 -11.15
C THR A 399 -32.14 -3.68 -10.64
N THR A 400 -32.64 -2.67 -11.35
CA THR A 400 -33.86 -1.96 -10.93
C THR A 400 -35.14 -2.79 -11.07
N GLU A 401 -35.20 -3.70 -12.05
CA GLU A 401 -36.32 -4.64 -12.21
C GLU A 401 -36.32 -5.70 -11.12
N MET A 402 -35.14 -6.25 -10.78
CA MET A 402 -34.97 -7.15 -9.64
C MET A 402 -35.41 -6.49 -8.32
N LEU A 403 -35.00 -5.25 -8.07
CA LEU A 403 -35.41 -4.48 -6.88
C LEU A 403 -36.94 -4.24 -6.81
N LYS A 404 -37.58 -3.99 -7.97
CA LYS A 404 -39.05 -3.82 -8.02
C LYS A 404 -39.79 -5.13 -7.75
N ALA A 405 -39.22 -6.26 -8.15
CA ALA A 405 -39.82 -7.58 -7.93
C ALA A 405 -39.81 -7.99 -6.46
N THR A 406 -38.90 -7.44 -5.63
CA THR A 406 -38.81 -7.73 -4.19
C THR A 406 -39.75 -6.85 -3.33
N GLU A 407 -40.77 -6.22 -3.91
CA GLU A 407 -41.80 -5.41 -3.22
C GLU A 407 -41.24 -4.31 -2.27
N ALA A 408 -40.16 -3.63 -2.67
CA ALA A 408 -39.67 -2.45 -1.96
C ALA A 408 -40.63 -1.25 -2.16
N VAL A 409 -41.72 -1.23 -1.39
CA VAL A 409 -42.70 -0.13 -1.37
C VAL A 409 -42.04 1.13 -0.81
N GLY A 410 -41.95 2.19 -1.63
CA GLY A 410 -41.60 3.55 -1.17
C GLY A 410 -40.18 4.04 -1.48
N VAL A 411 -39.35 3.28 -2.20
CA VAL A 411 -38.03 3.78 -2.63
C VAL A 411 -38.14 4.61 -3.91
N SER A 412 -37.62 5.83 -3.88
CA SER A 412 -37.51 6.69 -5.06
C SER A 412 -36.36 6.24 -5.94
N TYR A 413 -36.66 5.64 -7.09
CA TYR A 413 -35.65 5.18 -8.05
C TYR A 413 -35.44 6.19 -9.18
N VAL A 414 -34.18 6.40 -9.58
CA VAL A 414 -33.84 7.09 -10.83
C VAL A 414 -34.20 6.17 -12.00
N ARG A 415 -35.00 6.65 -12.96
CA ARG A 415 -35.41 5.81 -14.10
C ARG A 415 -34.21 5.52 -14.99
N PRO A 416 -34.14 4.34 -15.64
CA PRO A 416 -33.06 4.05 -16.60
C PRO A 416 -32.91 5.13 -17.68
N GLU A 417 -34.01 5.75 -18.12
CA GLU A 417 -34.00 6.86 -19.08
C GLU A 417 -33.33 8.14 -18.55
N ASP A 418 -33.39 8.38 -17.23
CA ASP A 418 -32.72 9.52 -16.61
C ASP A 418 -31.20 9.30 -16.56
N VAL A 419 -30.76 8.07 -16.25
CA VAL A 419 -29.34 7.66 -16.33
C VAL A 419 -28.82 7.78 -17.76
N LYS A 420 -29.60 7.29 -18.74
CA LYS A 420 -29.30 7.42 -20.17
C LYS A 420 -29.16 8.89 -20.58
N SER A 421 -30.12 9.72 -20.18
CA SER A 421 -30.10 11.17 -20.48
C SER A 421 -28.89 11.86 -19.87
N ARG A 422 -28.43 11.41 -18.70
CA ARG A 422 -27.21 11.90 -18.05
C ARG A 422 -25.96 11.58 -18.86
N ILE A 423 -25.81 10.33 -19.29
CA ILE A 423 -24.71 9.88 -20.17
C ILE A 423 -24.71 10.69 -21.48
N GLN A 424 -25.86 10.81 -22.13
CA GLN A 424 -25.98 11.57 -23.37
C GLN A 424 -25.61 13.05 -23.21
N ARG A 425 -25.99 13.67 -22.10
CA ARG A 425 -25.66 15.07 -21.81
C ARG A 425 -24.15 15.27 -21.66
N LEU A 426 -23.45 14.31 -21.05
CA LEU A 426 -22.00 14.33 -20.92
C LEU A 426 -21.33 14.38 -22.31
N PHE A 427 -21.64 13.44 -23.21
CA PHE A 427 -21.04 13.40 -24.55
C PHE A 427 -21.44 14.57 -25.45
N LYS A 428 -22.69 15.06 -25.35
CA LYS A 428 -23.10 16.30 -26.03
C LYS A 428 -22.30 17.51 -25.57
N ALA A 429 -22.01 17.62 -24.27
CA ALA A 429 -21.24 18.72 -23.72
C ALA A 429 -19.76 18.70 -24.16
N MET A 430 -19.20 17.52 -24.44
CA MET A 430 -17.82 17.35 -24.91
C MET A 430 -17.64 17.67 -26.41
N ALA A 431 -18.68 17.53 -27.23
CA ALA A 431 -18.64 17.70 -28.69
C ALA A 431 -18.65 19.18 -29.15
N LYS A 432 -18.06 20.10 -28.37
CA LYS A 432 -18.08 21.55 -28.64
C LYS A 432 -17.47 21.82 -30.01
N SER A 433 -18.24 22.52 -30.86
CA SER A 433 -17.90 22.89 -32.23
C SER A 433 -16.83 23.96 -32.31
#